data_AF-A0A7G5C2J2-F1
#
_entry.id   AF-A0A7G5C2J2-F1
#
_cell.length_a   1.000
_cell.length_b   1.000
_cell.length_c   1.000
_cell.angle_alpha   90.00
_cell.angle_beta   90.00
_cell.angle_gamma   90.00
#
_symmetry.space_group_name_H-M   'P 1'
#
loop_
_entity.id
_entity.type
_entity.pdbx_description
1 polymer ?
#
loop_
_entity_poly.entity_id
_entity_poly.type
_entity_poly.pdbx_seq_one_letter_code
_entity_poly.pdbx_strand_id
1 'polypeptide(L)'
;MLHLDYREWSEALGRVEQGLLDIHVSPEELFMRKLVNATVIRNRMFEHTSNESENNREHTIYAKPFRDHEVDTFGPAIWKSAFEFVDVSRTFEPVFCVWHNGDFVVKQMMYGIAQPMDIARLLLDHYLIEYGRTYEVLYTLLDHERKKVLFFLKEVME
;
A
#
# COMPACT_ATOMS: atom_id res chain seq x y z
N MET A 1 -20.96 0.18 -6.63
CA MET A 1 -19.58 0.67 -6.80
C MET A 1 -19.54 2.12 -6.38
N LEU A 2 -18.43 2.55 -5.80
CA LEU A 2 -18.16 3.90 -5.33
C LEU A 2 -17.16 4.56 -6.28
N HIS A 3 -17.26 5.87 -6.47
CA HIS A 3 -16.28 6.62 -7.25
C HIS A 3 -15.07 6.95 -6.38
N LEU A 4 -13.87 6.69 -6.88
CA LEU A 4 -12.62 6.98 -6.20
C LEU A 4 -11.64 7.65 -7.17
N ASP A 5 -11.12 8.80 -6.76
CA ASP A 5 -10.07 9.50 -7.48
C ASP A 5 -8.81 9.69 -6.62
N TYR A 6 -7.65 9.54 -7.26
CA TYR A 6 -6.35 9.85 -6.67
C TYR A 6 -5.88 11.18 -7.22
N ARG A 7 -5.47 12.08 -6.33
CA ARG A 7 -4.97 13.42 -6.67
C ARG A 7 -3.57 13.63 -6.14
N GLU A 8 -2.69 14.18 -6.97
CA GLU A 8 -1.38 14.61 -6.54
C GLU A 8 -1.51 15.92 -5.75
N TRP A 9 -1.15 15.88 -4.48
CA TRP A 9 -1.16 17.03 -3.58
C TRP A 9 0.25 17.59 -3.43
N SER A 10 0.35 18.91 -3.59
CA SER A 10 1.58 19.65 -3.38
C SER A 10 1.53 20.38 -2.06
N GLU A 11 2.30 19.90 -1.10
CA GLU A 11 2.46 20.58 0.20
C GLU A 11 3.04 21.99 0.01
N ALA A 12 3.98 22.16 -0.92
CA ALA A 12 4.63 23.45 -1.19
C ALA A 12 3.66 24.50 -1.75
N LEU A 13 2.68 24.08 -2.57
CA LEU A 13 1.70 24.97 -3.18
C LEU A 13 0.37 25.00 -2.43
N GLY A 14 0.15 24.10 -1.47
CA GLY A 14 -1.11 23.94 -0.75
C GLY A 14 -2.30 23.62 -1.66
N ARG A 15 -2.09 22.89 -2.77
CA ARG A 15 -3.14 22.58 -3.74
C ARG A 15 -2.89 21.28 -4.49
N VAL A 16 -3.93 20.78 -5.15
CA VAL A 16 -3.84 19.70 -6.12
C VAL A 16 -3.07 20.16 -7.35
N GLU A 17 -2.07 19.38 -7.76
CA GLU A 17 -1.34 19.62 -9.02
C GLU A 17 -1.97 18.91 -10.20
N GLN A 18 -2.36 17.64 -10.02
CA GLN A 18 -2.97 16.84 -11.09
C GLN A 18 -3.80 15.66 -10.57
N GLY A 19 -4.67 15.14 -11.43
CA GLY A 19 -5.32 13.84 -11.21
C GLY A 19 -4.39 12.69 -11.60
N LEU A 20 -4.31 11.66 -10.76
CA LEU A 20 -3.45 10.49 -10.95
C LEU A 20 -4.22 9.29 -11.50
N LEU A 21 -5.40 9.03 -10.94
CA LEU A 21 -6.24 7.88 -11.27
C LEU A 21 -7.70 8.19 -10.95
N ASP A 22 -8.62 7.71 -11.79
CA ASP A 22 -10.08 7.83 -11.58
C ASP A 22 -10.70 6.46 -11.87
N ILE A 23 -11.34 5.85 -10.86
CA ILE A 23 -11.84 4.49 -10.92
C ILE A 23 -13.13 4.31 -10.12
N HIS A 24 -13.86 3.24 -10.43
CA HIS A 24 -14.96 2.75 -9.62
C HIS A 24 -14.53 1.51 -8.86
N VAL A 25 -14.80 1.46 -7.56
CA VAL A 25 -14.36 0.39 -6.66
C VAL A 25 -15.51 -0.17 -5.83
N SER A 26 -15.35 -1.39 -5.28
CA SER A 26 -16.25 -1.88 -4.24
C SER A 26 -15.96 -1.17 -2.91
N PRO A 27 -16.89 -1.19 -1.93
CA PRO A 27 -16.62 -0.69 -0.59
C PRO A 27 -15.41 -1.36 0.08
N GLU A 28 -15.24 -2.67 -0.08
CA GLU A 28 -14.13 -3.43 0.49
C GLU A 28 -12.79 -3.02 -0.14
N GLU A 29 -12.76 -2.85 -1.47
CA GLU A 29 -11.58 -2.34 -2.16
C GLU A 29 -11.26 -0.90 -1.75
N LEU A 30 -12.26 -0.04 -1.57
CA LEU A 30 -12.06 1.33 -1.09
C LEU A 30 -11.38 1.35 0.28
N PHE A 31 -11.84 0.51 1.22
CA PHE A 31 -11.24 0.41 2.56
C PHE A 31 -9.79 -0.02 2.48
N MET A 32 -9.50 -1.10 1.75
CA MET A 32 -8.13 -1.57 1.53
C MET A 32 -7.25 -0.48 0.93
N ARG A 33 -7.75 0.24 -0.09
CA ARG A 33 -7.03 1.35 -0.75
C ARG A 33 -6.71 2.51 0.18
N LYS A 34 -7.59 2.84 1.12
CA LYS A 34 -7.39 3.96 2.06
C LYS A 34 -6.46 3.62 3.22
N LEU A 35 -6.23 2.34 3.49
CA LEU A 35 -5.43 1.87 4.62
C LEU A 35 -3.95 1.65 4.29
N VAL A 36 -3.58 1.58 3.00
CA VAL A 36 -2.17 1.47 2.63
C VAL A 36 -1.44 2.81 2.80
N ASN A 37 -0.12 2.77 3.00
CA ASN A 37 0.69 3.98 3.09
C ASN A 37 0.90 4.64 1.72
N ALA A 38 1.02 3.83 0.66
CA ALA A 38 1.32 4.32 -0.67
C ALA A 38 0.61 3.52 -1.77
N THR A 39 0.63 4.05 -2.98
CA THR A 39 0.15 3.35 -4.19
C THR A 39 1.11 3.58 -5.36
N VAL A 40 1.34 2.53 -6.14
CA VAL A 40 1.95 2.63 -7.47
C VAL A 40 0.85 2.91 -8.49
N ILE A 41 1.04 3.98 -9.25
CA ILE A 41 0.19 4.38 -10.38
C ILE A 41 1.11 4.73 -11.54
N ARG A 42 0.94 4.07 -12.69
CA ARG A 42 1.72 4.25 -13.93
C ARG A 42 3.22 4.17 -13.66
N ASN A 43 3.64 3.14 -12.92
CA ASN A 43 5.04 2.89 -12.55
C ASN A 43 5.70 4.03 -11.76
N ARG A 44 4.90 4.83 -11.04
CA ARG A 44 5.36 5.85 -10.10
C ARG A 44 4.72 5.58 -8.74
N MET A 45 5.50 5.73 -7.67
CA MET A 45 5.02 5.53 -6.30
C MET A 45 4.56 6.86 -5.72
N PHE A 46 3.40 6.84 -5.07
CA PHE A 46 2.81 8.00 -4.40
C PHE A 46 2.41 7.62 -2.97
N GLU A 47 2.91 8.38 -2.01
CA GLU A 47 2.55 8.24 -0.60
C GLU A 47 1.23 8.96 -0.33
N HIS A 48 0.32 8.30 0.39
CA HIS A 48 -0.99 8.85 0.75
C HIS A 48 -0.81 9.87 1.87
N THR A 49 -1.39 11.05 1.68
CA THR A 49 -1.32 12.15 2.65
C THR A 49 -2.64 12.33 3.39
N SER A 50 -3.77 12.14 2.71
CA SER A 50 -5.10 12.25 3.30
C SER A 50 -6.17 11.54 2.47
N ASN A 51 -7.26 11.19 3.15
CA ASN A 51 -8.42 10.53 2.56
C ASN A 51 -9.66 11.38 2.81
N GLU A 52 -10.38 11.74 1.77
CA GLU A 52 -11.64 12.48 1.85
C GLU A 52 -12.81 11.64 1.33
N SER A 53 -14.02 12.02 1.73
CA SER A 53 -15.26 11.45 1.22
C SER A 53 -16.33 12.53 1.16
N GLU A 54 -17.02 12.64 0.04
CA GLU A 54 -18.11 13.56 -0.18
C GLU A 54 -19.40 12.76 -0.47
N ASN A 55 -20.50 13.16 0.19
CA ASN A 55 -21.83 12.57 0.04
C ASN A 55 -21.89 11.02 0.17
N ASN A 56 -20.92 10.42 0.86
CA ASN A 56 -20.75 8.96 1.02
C ASN A 56 -20.68 8.16 -0.29
N ARG A 57 -20.32 8.81 -1.40
CA ARG A 57 -20.27 8.18 -2.74
C ARG A 57 -19.04 8.54 -3.56
N GLU A 58 -18.52 9.73 -3.32
CA GLU A 58 -17.33 10.25 -3.97
C GLU A 58 -16.20 10.22 -2.93
N HIS A 59 -15.07 9.67 -3.31
CA HIS A 59 -13.93 9.52 -2.42
C HIS A 59 -12.68 9.99 -3.11
N THR A 60 -11.84 10.72 -2.38
CA THR A 60 -10.57 11.21 -2.90
C THR A 60 -9.45 10.73 -2.01
N ILE A 61 -8.37 10.24 -2.61
CA ILE A 61 -7.10 9.96 -1.94
C ILE A 61 -6.10 10.99 -2.46
N TYR A 62 -5.64 11.85 -1.57
CA TYR A 62 -4.55 12.77 -1.86
C TYR A 62 -3.23 12.07 -1.60
N ALA A 63 -2.31 12.21 -2.54
CA ALA A 63 -1.02 11.57 -2.46
C ALA A 63 0.08 12.50 -2.98
N LYS A 64 1.30 12.32 -2.51
CA LYS A 64 2.49 13.05 -2.98
C LYS A 64 3.49 12.06 -3.58
N PRO A 65 4.40 12.49 -4.47
CA PRO A 65 5.46 11.63 -4.96
C PRO A 65 6.25 11.03 -3.80
N PHE A 66 6.43 9.70 -3.82
CA PHE A 66 7.20 9.00 -2.80
C PHE A 66 8.67 9.46 -2.82
N ARG A 67 9.22 9.66 -1.63
CA ARG A 67 10.61 10.04 -1.40
C ARG A 67 11.23 9.04 -0.44
N ASP A 68 12.21 8.29 -0.93
CA ASP A 68 12.87 7.22 -0.19
C ASP A 68 13.46 7.66 1.16
N HIS A 69 14.06 8.86 1.21
CA HIS A 69 14.62 9.42 2.44
C HIS A 69 13.57 9.85 3.48
N GLU A 70 12.28 9.89 3.13
CA GLU A 70 11.20 10.16 4.08
C GLU A 70 10.79 8.89 4.86
N VAL A 71 11.24 7.69 4.42
CA VAL A 71 10.96 6.41 5.08
C VAL A 71 12.24 5.81 5.68
N ASP A 72 12.67 6.37 6.82
CA ASP A 72 13.81 5.94 7.67
C ASP A 72 14.92 5.17 6.91
N THR A 73 15.36 4.02 7.43
CA THR A 73 16.44 3.21 6.84
C THR A 73 15.95 2.36 5.66
N PHE A 74 14.64 2.25 5.45
CA PHE A 74 14.03 1.24 4.58
C PHE A 74 13.61 1.76 3.21
N GLY A 75 13.42 3.06 3.05
CA GLY A 75 12.84 3.66 1.86
C GLY A 75 13.52 3.27 0.53
N PRO A 76 14.86 3.27 0.43
CA PRO A 76 15.53 2.82 -0.79
C PRO A 76 15.22 1.36 -1.14
N ALA A 77 15.16 0.47 -0.15
CA ALA A 77 14.84 -0.94 -0.34
C ALA A 77 13.34 -1.14 -0.67
N ILE A 78 12.44 -0.39 -0.02
CA ILE A 78 11.00 -0.38 -0.34
C ILE A 78 10.79 0.01 -1.80
N TRP A 79 11.42 1.10 -2.24
CA TRP A 79 11.31 1.58 -3.62
C TRP A 79 11.80 0.51 -4.59
N LYS A 80 12.99 -0.05 -4.35
CA LYS A 80 13.56 -1.13 -5.17
C LYS A 80 12.59 -2.30 -5.28
N SER A 81 12.18 -2.87 -4.15
CA SER A 81 11.33 -4.05 -4.12
C SER A 81 9.97 -3.82 -4.78
N ALA A 82 9.38 -2.63 -4.64
CA ALA A 82 8.11 -2.28 -5.27
C ALA A 82 8.10 -2.46 -6.80
N PHE A 83 9.24 -2.24 -7.46
CA PHE A 83 9.35 -2.33 -8.92
C PHE A 83 9.96 -3.63 -9.43
N GLU A 84 10.50 -4.49 -8.55
CA GLU A 84 11.05 -5.80 -8.91
C GLU A 84 9.97 -6.86 -9.16
N PHE A 85 8.76 -6.70 -8.62
CA PHE A 85 7.66 -7.60 -8.90
C PHE A 85 7.17 -7.47 -10.34
N VAL A 86 7.11 -8.57 -11.07
CA VAL A 86 6.57 -8.61 -12.44
C VAL A 86 5.30 -9.45 -12.55
N ASP A 87 4.89 -10.09 -11.47
CA ASP A 87 3.68 -10.93 -11.42
C ASP A 87 2.40 -10.10 -11.32
N VAL A 88 1.34 -10.55 -11.99
CA VAL A 88 0.04 -9.87 -12.09
C VAL A 88 -1.08 -10.81 -11.67
N SER A 89 -2.02 -10.27 -10.89
CA SER A 89 -3.16 -11.05 -10.39
C SER A 89 -4.50 -10.54 -10.91
N ARG A 90 -5.48 -11.46 -10.97
CA ARG A 90 -6.86 -11.12 -11.32
C ARG A 90 -7.59 -10.41 -10.17
N THR A 91 -7.24 -10.76 -8.94
CA THR A 91 -7.78 -10.21 -7.70
C THR A 91 -6.66 -9.61 -6.86
N PHE A 92 -6.99 -8.76 -5.89
CA PHE A 92 -5.97 -8.25 -4.98
C PHE A 92 -5.35 -9.38 -4.17
N GLU A 93 -4.02 -9.43 -4.21
CA GLU A 93 -3.24 -10.40 -3.46
C GLU A 93 -2.21 -9.69 -2.57
N PRO A 94 -2.08 -10.13 -1.31
CA PRO A 94 -1.07 -9.63 -0.41
C PRO A 94 0.28 -10.27 -0.72
N VAL A 95 1.35 -9.49 -0.64
CA VAL A 95 2.72 -9.95 -0.84
C VAL A 95 3.53 -9.51 0.36
N PHE A 96 4.11 -10.47 1.08
CA PHE A 96 4.85 -10.20 2.30
C PHE A 96 6.34 -10.14 2.00
N CYS A 97 6.93 -8.98 2.26
CA CYS A 97 8.34 -8.68 2.00
C CYS A 97 9.01 -8.51 3.37
N VAL A 98 9.85 -9.46 3.77
CA VAL A 98 10.49 -9.45 5.09
C VAL A 98 11.91 -8.92 4.99
N TRP A 99 12.25 -7.97 5.87
CA TRP A 99 13.57 -7.38 5.97
C TRP A 99 14.62 -8.42 6.37
N HIS A 100 15.66 -8.55 5.56
CA HIS A 100 16.76 -9.47 5.78
C HIS A 100 18.05 -8.92 5.18
N ASN A 101 19.09 -8.73 6.02
CA ASN A 101 20.44 -8.34 5.60
C ASN A 101 20.52 -7.09 4.69
N GLY A 102 19.71 -6.06 4.97
CA GLY A 102 19.77 -4.80 4.22
C GLY A 102 18.84 -4.72 3.02
N ASP A 103 18.00 -5.74 2.79
CA ASP A 103 17.02 -5.76 1.70
C ASP A 103 15.71 -6.44 2.13
N PHE A 104 14.68 -6.36 1.30
CA PHE A 104 13.43 -7.09 1.50
C PHE A 104 13.38 -8.35 0.64
N VAL A 105 13.01 -9.46 1.27
CA VAL A 105 12.85 -10.76 0.61
C VAL A 105 11.40 -11.20 0.68
N VAL A 106 10.84 -11.62 -0.45
CA VAL A 106 9.48 -12.16 -0.51
C VAL A 106 9.41 -13.43 0.32
N LYS A 107 8.44 -13.48 1.23
CA LYS A 107 8.15 -14.65 2.04
C LYS A 107 6.71 -15.07 1.83
N GLN A 108 6.50 -16.36 1.61
CA GLN A 108 5.16 -16.91 1.60
C GLN A 108 4.65 -16.96 3.04
N MET A 109 3.57 -16.22 3.30
CA MET A 109 2.86 -16.24 4.58
C MET A 109 1.42 -16.71 4.37
N MET A 110 0.89 -17.44 5.35
CA MET A 110 -0.44 -18.06 5.29
C MET A 110 -1.40 -17.37 6.24
N TYR A 111 -2.06 -16.33 5.73
CA TYR A 111 -3.05 -15.55 6.46
C TYR A 111 -4.50 -15.82 6.05
N GLY A 112 -4.78 -16.90 5.31
CA GLY A 112 -6.16 -17.27 4.93
C GLY A 112 -6.89 -16.21 4.11
N ILE A 113 -6.17 -15.52 3.23
CA ILE A 113 -6.67 -14.32 2.54
C ILE A 113 -7.39 -14.72 1.25
N ALA A 114 -8.67 -14.33 1.13
CA ALA A 114 -9.47 -14.63 -0.05
C ALA A 114 -10.08 -13.39 -0.70
N GLN A 115 -10.27 -12.29 0.06
CA GLN A 115 -11.00 -11.10 -0.39
C GLN A 115 -10.30 -9.80 0.05
N PRO A 116 -10.59 -8.64 -0.58
CA PRO A 116 -10.00 -7.35 -0.20
C PRO A 116 -10.20 -6.98 1.28
N MET A 117 -11.32 -7.38 1.87
CA MET A 117 -11.60 -7.14 3.29
C MET A 117 -10.64 -7.91 4.23
N ASP A 118 -10.16 -9.08 3.83
CA ASP A 118 -9.18 -9.83 4.62
C ASP A 118 -7.82 -9.10 4.62
N ILE A 119 -7.44 -8.52 3.48
CA ILE A 119 -6.25 -7.68 3.38
C ILE A 119 -6.43 -6.40 4.22
N ALA A 120 -7.60 -5.76 4.14
CA ALA A 120 -7.90 -4.57 4.93
C ALA A 120 -7.78 -4.81 6.43
N ARG A 121 -8.16 -6.00 6.93
CA ARG A 121 -7.97 -6.38 8.33
C ARG A 121 -6.49 -6.41 8.71
N LEU A 122 -5.63 -6.97 7.87
CA LEU A 122 -4.19 -7.00 8.12
C LEU A 122 -3.56 -5.60 8.09
N LEU A 123 -4.06 -4.70 7.22
CA LEU A 123 -3.59 -3.32 7.14
C LEU A 123 -3.91 -2.50 8.42
N LEU A 124 -4.86 -2.95 9.25
CA LEU A 124 -5.16 -2.30 10.54
C LEU A 124 -4.16 -2.70 11.63
N ASP A 125 -3.45 -3.81 11.46
CA ASP A 125 -2.55 -4.35 12.46
C ASP A 125 -1.14 -3.79 12.25
N HIS A 126 -0.58 -3.23 13.32
CA HIS A 126 0.82 -2.79 13.30
C HIS A 126 1.81 -3.96 13.45
N TYR A 127 1.36 -5.07 14.05
CA TYR A 127 2.12 -6.31 14.18
C TYR A 127 1.34 -7.49 13.64
N LEU A 128 1.99 -8.30 12.82
CA LEU A 128 1.45 -9.56 12.31
C LEU A 128 2.16 -10.74 12.98
N ILE A 129 1.40 -11.77 13.36
CA ILE A 129 1.95 -12.97 14.01
C ILE A 129 1.77 -14.16 13.07
N GLU A 130 2.84 -14.90 12.81
CA GLU A 130 2.81 -16.13 12.01
C GLU A 130 3.78 -17.17 12.58
N TYR A 131 3.30 -18.39 12.81
CA TYR A 131 4.11 -19.50 13.33
C TYR A 131 4.91 -19.17 14.59
N GLY A 132 4.35 -18.34 15.47
CA GLY A 132 5.00 -17.90 16.71
C GLY A 132 6.09 -16.85 16.51
N ARG A 133 6.20 -16.25 15.31
CA ARG A 133 7.07 -15.10 15.02
C ARG A 133 6.23 -13.85 14.89
N THR A 134 6.74 -12.74 15.40
CA THR A 134 6.10 -11.43 15.34
C THR A 134 6.81 -10.57 14.30
N TYR A 135 6.04 -9.93 13.43
CA TYR A 135 6.54 -9.03 12.39
C TYR A 135 5.92 -7.65 12.56
N GLU A 136 6.75 -6.63 12.65
CA GLU A 136 6.35 -5.23 12.59
C GLU A 136 6.04 -4.84 11.13
N VAL A 137 4.91 -4.19 10.90
CA VAL A 137 4.57 -3.59 9.61
C VAL A 137 5.26 -2.24 9.48
N LEU A 138 6.29 -2.18 8.64
CA LEU A 138 7.08 -0.97 8.40
C LEU A 138 6.43 -0.04 7.37
N TYR A 139 5.87 -0.62 6.30
CA TYR A 139 5.24 0.12 5.22
C TYR A 139 4.32 -0.78 4.40
N THR A 140 3.33 -0.18 3.75
CA THR A 140 2.37 -0.91 2.91
C THR A 140 2.15 -0.17 1.60
N LEU A 141 2.12 -0.94 0.51
CA LEU A 141 2.04 -0.39 -0.84
C LEU A 141 1.01 -1.14 -1.65
N LEU A 142 0.10 -0.41 -2.27
CA LEU A 142 -0.78 -0.96 -3.29
C LEU A 142 -0.20 -0.78 -4.69
N ASP A 143 0.02 -1.87 -5.41
CA ASP A 143 0.23 -1.83 -6.86
C ASP A 143 -1.13 -2.00 -7.56
N HIS A 144 -1.66 -0.90 -8.09
CA HIS A 144 -2.99 -0.88 -8.70
C HIS A 144 -3.05 -1.76 -9.95
N GLU A 145 -2.04 -1.65 -10.83
CA GLU A 145 -1.98 -2.36 -12.10
C GLU A 145 -1.78 -3.85 -11.91
N ARG A 146 -0.91 -4.26 -10.97
CA ARG A 146 -0.60 -5.68 -10.73
C ARG A 146 -1.57 -6.35 -9.77
N LYS A 147 -2.46 -5.59 -9.12
CA LYS A 147 -3.38 -6.06 -8.08
C LYS A 147 -2.65 -6.71 -6.92
N LYS A 148 -1.56 -6.08 -6.46
CA LYS A 148 -0.79 -6.55 -5.31
C LYS A 148 -0.84 -5.55 -4.16
N VAL A 149 -0.88 -6.03 -2.93
CA VAL A 149 -0.74 -5.23 -1.71
C VAL A 149 0.51 -5.72 -1.00
N LEU A 150 1.61 -4.98 -1.12
CA LEU A 150 2.87 -5.34 -0.52
C LEU A 150 2.89 -4.89 0.94
N PHE A 151 3.23 -5.82 1.82
CA PHE A 151 3.53 -5.57 3.23
C PHE A 151 5.04 -5.64 3.40
N PHE A 152 5.66 -4.53 3.78
CA PHE A 152 7.06 -4.48 4.15
C PHE A 152 7.17 -4.69 5.66
N LEU A 153 7.81 -5.80 6.03
CA LEU A 153 7.80 -6.35 7.37
C LEU A 153 9.20 -6.46 7.94
N LYS A 154 9.33 -6.36 9.27
CA LYS A 154 10.55 -6.67 10.00
C LYS A 154 10.25 -7.66 11.11
N GLU A 155 10.97 -8.78 11.15
CA GLU A 155 10.86 -9.74 12.24
C GLU A 155 11.38 -9.09 13.53
N VAL A 156 10.55 -9.13 14.58
CA VAL A 156 10.90 -8.65 15.92
C VAL A 156 11.37 -9.86 16.71
N MET A 157 12.64 -9.84 17.13
CA MET A 157 13.14 -10.82 18.09
C MET A 157 12.74 -10.34 19.48
N GLU A 158 12.03 -11.18 20.24
CA GLU A 158 11.77 -10.95 21.67
C GLU A 158 13.06 -10.90 22.49
#